data_AF-A0A744RXP5-F1
#
_entry.id   AF-A0A744RXP5-F1
#
_cell.length_a   1.000
_cell.length_b   1.000
_cell.length_c   1.000
_cell.angle_alpha   90.00
_cell.angle_beta   90.00
_cell.angle_gamma   90.00
#
_symmetry.space_group_name_H-M   'P 1'
#
loop_
_entity.id
_entity.type
_entity.pdbx_description
1 polymer ?
#
loop_
_entity_poly.entity_id
_entity_poly.type
_entity_poly.pdbx_seq_one_letter_code
_entity_poly.pdbx_strand_id
1 'polypeptide(L)'
;MYNTALTLARNNATTEISYKICAIESLAKIDSIGFSDFMKKYRNSDFKKEISDCFYSVRSGHFHSGKFHFGEFNVNLQRNIDFAFKERQMDYVTFNNYIRYAITKWIEGDLLKQH
;
A
#
# COMPACT_ATOMS: atom_id res chain seq x y z
N MET A 1 10.99 -2.50 6.20
CA MET A 1 9.55 -2.85 6.25
C MET A 1 9.02 -3.44 4.94
N TYR A 2 9.50 -3.03 3.77
CA TYR A 2 9.06 -3.64 2.50
C TYR A 2 9.35 -5.15 2.41
N ASN A 3 10.57 -5.58 2.76
CA ASN A 3 10.90 -7.03 2.81
C ASN A 3 10.07 -7.78 3.85
N THR A 4 9.76 -7.15 4.99
CA THR A 4 8.84 -7.70 6.01
C THR A 4 7.46 -7.97 5.41
N ALA A 5 6.92 -7.03 4.64
CA ALA A 5 5.66 -7.21 3.93
C ALA A 5 5.70 -8.41 2.97
N LEU A 6 6.77 -8.51 2.18
CA LEU A 6 6.91 -9.58 1.17
C LEU A 6 7.17 -10.97 1.75
N THR A 7 7.83 -11.07 2.90
CA THR A 7 8.27 -12.35 3.46
C THR A 7 7.32 -12.88 4.53
N LEU A 8 6.85 -12.01 5.43
CA LEU A 8 6.07 -12.41 6.60
C LEU A 8 4.57 -12.13 6.44
N ALA A 9 4.19 -11.20 5.56
CA ALA A 9 2.81 -10.75 5.45
C ALA A 9 2.11 -11.14 4.14
N ARG A 10 2.79 -11.80 3.20
CA ARG A 10 2.29 -12.08 1.83
C ARG A 10 0.94 -12.80 1.75
N ASN A 11 0.58 -13.54 2.80
CA ASN A 11 -0.68 -14.29 2.86
C ASN A 11 -1.82 -13.48 3.50
N ASN A 12 -1.56 -12.24 3.91
CA ASN A 12 -2.49 -11.37 4.60
C ASN A 12 -2.43 -9.95 4.02
N ALA A 13 -3.42 -9.62 3.20
CA ALA A 13 -3.44 -8.39 2.41
C ALA A 13 -3.36 -7.12 3.27
N THR A 14 -4.10 -7.05 4.38
CA THR A 14 -4.06 -5.92 5.30
C THR A 14 -2.66 -5.73 5.88
N THR A 15 -2.06 -6.81 6.40
CA THR A 15 -0.73 -6.75 6.99
C THR A 15 0.30 -6.34 5.94
N GLU A 16 0.26 -6.94 4.75
CA GLU A 16 1.20 -6.66 3.66
C GLU A 16 1.17 -5.18 3.27
N ILE A 17 -0.01 -4.62 3.02
CA ILE A 17 -0.15 -3.21 2.66
C ILE A 17 0.28 -2.30 3.79
N SER A 18 -0.08 -2.63 5.03
CA SER A 18 0.27 -1.82 6.19
C SER A 18 1.79 -1.65 6.31
N TYR A 19 2.55 -2.74 6.15
CA TYR A 19 4.02 -2.68 6.16
C TYR A 19 4.61 -2.01 4.92
N LYS A 20 3.97 -2.11 3.75
CA LYS A 20 4.36 -1.37 2.54
C LYS A 20 4.20 0.13 2.70
N ILE A 21 3.09 0.58 3.30
CA ILE A 21 2.87 2.01 3.63
C ILE A 21 3.93 2.49 4.61
N CYS A 22 4.26 1.70 5.64
CA CYS A 22 5.33 2.07 6.56
C CYS A 22 6.70 2.15 5.87
N ALA A 23 6.94 1.35 4.83
CA ALA A 23 8.14 1.48 4.01
C ALA A 23 8.18 2.84 3.29
N ILE A 24 7.07 3.26 2.66
CA ILE A 24 6.95 4.59 2.07
C ILE A 24 7.16 5.69 3.10
N GLU A 25 6.51 5.61 4.27
CA GLU A 25 6.71 6.61 5.34
C GLU A 25 8.16 6.70 5.80
N SER A 26 8.89 5.58 5.77
CA SER A 26 10.32 5.58 6.10
C SER A 26 11.15 6.29 5.03
N LEU A 27 10.83 6.09 3.75
CA LEU A 27 11.48 6.80 2.64
C LEU A 27 11.12 8.29 2.65
N ALA A 28 9.86 8.63 2.87
CA ALA A 28 9.36 9.99 2.91
C ALA A 28 10.04 10.84 3.99
N LYS A 29 10.49 10.23 5.10
CA LYS A 29 11.29 10.90 6.12
C LYS A 29 12.65 11.36 5.61
N ILE A 30 13.28 10.65 4.66
CA ILE A 30 14.54 11.08 4.04
C ILE A 30 14.33 12.41 3.31
N ASP A 31 13.21 12.50 2.59
CA ASP A 31 12.79 13.69 1.84
C ASP A 31 12.13 14.76 2.73
N SER A 32 11.98 14.52 4.04
CA SER A 32 11.25 15.39 4.98
C SER A 32 9.80 15.73 4.55
N ILE A 33 9.12 14.78 3.90
CA ILE A 33 7.72 14.91 3.46
C ILE A 33 6.83 13.84 4.10
N GLY A 34 5.51 14.06 4.05
CA GLY A 34 4.52 13.09 4.50
C GLY A 34 4.23 12.00 3.46
N PHE A 35 3.55 10.92 3.90
CA PHE A 35 3.14 9.81 3.03
C PHE A 35 2.36 10.28 1.79
N SER A 36 1.33 11.11 1.98
CA SER A 36 0.47 11.57 0.88
C SER A 36 1.27 12.37 -0.15
N ASP A 37 2.20 13.21 0.32
CA ASP A 37 3.03 14.03 -0.57
C ASP A 37 4.10 13.21 -1.28
N PHE A 38 4.67 12.19 -0.61
CA PHE A 38 5.55 11.23 -1.26
C PHE A 38 4.85 10.49 -2.39
N MET A 39 3.65 9.96 -2.13
CA MET A 39 2.87 9.25 -3.14
C MET A 39 2.51 10.16 -4.32
N LYS A 40 2.18 11.43 -4.07
CA LYS A 40 1.95 12.41 -5.14
C LYS A 40 3.22 12.74 -5.92
N LYS A 41 4.35 12.91 -5.25
CA LYS A 41 5.65 13.27 -5.86
C LYS A 41 6.10 12.18 -6.83
N TYR A 42 5.97 10.91 -6.44
CA TYR A 42 6.41 9.75 -7.23
C TYR A 42 5.26 8.96 -7.86
N ARG A 43 4.20 9.65 -8.29
CA ARG A 43 3.00 9.02 -8.86
C ARG A 43 3.15 8.61 -10.32
N ASN A 44 2.39 7.60 -10.75
CA ASN A 44 2.16 7.31 -12.16
C ASN A 44 0.99 8.13 -12.73
N SER A 45 0.74 8.02 -14.04
CA SER A 45 -0.38 8.71 -14.73
C SER A 45 -1.74 8.35 -14.16
N ASP A 46 -1.90 7.11 -13.71
CA ASP A 46 -3.19 6.54 -13.31
C ASP A 46 -3.44 6.66 -11.81
N PHE A 47 -2.62 7.44 -11.10
CA PHE A 47 -2.69 7.57 -9.65
C PHE A 47 -3.97 8.27 -9.21
N LYS A 48 -4.72 7.60 -8.33
CA LYS A 48 -5.91 8.15 -7.67
C LYS A 48 -5.62 8.36 -6.20
N LYS A 49 -5.74 9.61 -5.75
CA LYS A 49 -5.46 10.00 -4.35
C LYS A 49 -6.41 9.29 -3.38
N GLU A 50 -7.66 9.11 -3.79
CA GLU A 50 -8.72 8.49 -3.00
C GLU A 50 -8.36 7.05 -2.64
N ILE A 51 -7.83 6.30 -3.60
CA ILE A 51 -7.31 4.94 -3.36
C ILE A 51 -6.16 5.00 -2.36
N SER A 52 -5.19 5.90 -2.57
CA SER A 52 -4.04 6.02 -1.67
C SER A 52 -4.44 6.36 -0.23
N ASP A 53 -5.38 7.28 -0.04
CA ASP A 53 -5.85 7.69 1.29
C ASP A 53 -6.70 6.59 1.96
N CYS A 54 -7.48 5.85 1.18
CA CYS A 54 -8.21 4.67 1.64
C CYS A 54 -7.25 3.64 2.24
N PHE A 55 -6.17 3.31 1.54
CA PHE A 55 -5.17 2.35 2.06
C PHE A 55 -4.35 2.89 3.23
N TYR A 56 -4.12 4.21 3.30
CA TYR A 56 -3.55 4.81 4.50
C TYR A 56 -4.43 4.58 5.73
N SER A 57 -5.76 4.65 5.56
CA SER A 57 -6.74 4.34 6.59
C SER A 57 -6.73 2.85 6.97
N VAL A 58 -6.53 1.93 6.01
CA VAL A 58 -6.33 0.49 6.27
C VAL A 58 -5.14 0.26 7.19
N ARG A 59 -3.99 0.87 6.90
CA ARG A 59 -2.79 0.80 7.74
C ARG A 59 -3.06 1.32 9.15
N SER A 60 -3.74 2.47 9.24
CA SER A 60 -4.11 3.05 10.54
C SER A 60 -5.01 2.11 11.34
N GLY A 61 -6.09 1.60 10.74
CA GLY A 61 -7.00 0.68 11.41
C GLY A 61 -6.33 -0.63 11.83
N HIS A 62 -5.42 -1.15 11.01
CA HIS A 62 -4.66 -2.36 11.33
C HIS A 62 -3.79 -2.17 12.57
N PHE A 63 -2.94 -1.13 12.58
CA PHE A 63 -2.01 -0.93 13.69
C PHE A 63 -2.64 -0.36 14.96
N HIS A 64 -3.72 0.43 14.87
CA HIS A 64 -4.37 1.01 16.06
C HIS A 64 -5.44 0.09 16.67
N SER A 65 -6.08 -0.76 15.86
CA SER A 65 -7.24 -1.55 16.32
C SER A 65 -7.21 -3.02 15.93
N GLY A 66 -6.09 -3.51 15.37
CA GLY A 66 -5.96 -4.91 14.96
C GLY A 66 -6.92 -5.32 13.83
N LYS A 67 -7.46 -4.36 13.07
CA LYS A 67 -8.46 -4.63 12.02
C LYS A 67 -7.83 -5.30 10.80
N PHE A 68 -8.62 -6.14 10.15
CA PHE A 68 -8.30 -6.83 8.89
C PHE A 68 -9.40 -6.51 7.87
N HIS A 69 -9.05 -5.71 6.87
CA HIS A 69 -9.98 -5.02 5.98
C HIS A 69 -10.33 -5.81 4.72
N PHE A 70 -9.62 -6.92 4.45
CA PHE A 70 -9.80 -7.75 3.25
C PHE A 70 -10.56 -9.04 3.53
N GLY A 71 -11.20 -9.15 4.70
CA GLY A 71 -11.94 -10.35 5.08
C GLY A 71 -11.03 -11.56 5.27
N GLU A 72 -9.79 -11.34 5.72
CA GLU A 72 -8.81 -12.40 5.96
C GLU A 72 -9.31 -13.47 6.92
N PHE A 73 -10.18 -13.10 7.85
CA PHE A 73 -10.85 -14.01 8.79
C PHE A 73 -12.33 -14.24 8.48
N ASN A 74 -12.83 -13.73 7.36
CA ASN A 74 -14.21 -13.92 6.94
C ASN A 74 -14.32 -15.12 5.98
N VAL A 75 -14.94 -16.20 6.47
CA VAL A 75 -15.22 -17.40 5.69
C VAL A 75 -16.50 -17.16 4.88
N ASN A 76 -16.33 -16.88 3.59
CA ASN A 76 -17.43 -16.77 2.63
C ASN A 76 -17.21 -17.78 1.50
N LEU A 77 -18.12 -18.75 1.35
CA LEU A 77 -18.06 -19.78 0.31
C LEU A 77 -18.55 -19.27 -1.06
N GLN A 78 -19.19 -18.11 -1.10
CA GLN A 78 -19.75 -17.47 -2.30
C GLN A 78 -18.91 -16.25 -2.75
N ARG A 79 -17.58 -16.26 -2.54
CA ARG A 79 -16.67 -15.15 -2.92
C ARG A 79 -16.72 -14.78 -4.41
N ASN A 80 -17.13 -15.70 -5.27
CA ASN A 80 -17.25 -15.50 -6.71
C ASN A 80 -18.38 -14.51 -7.09
N ILE A 81 -19.38 -14.30 -6.22
CA ILE A 81 -20.48 -13.35 -6.44
C ILE A 81 -20.43 -12.16 -5.47
N ASP A 82 -19.43 -12.11 -4.59
CA ASP A 82 -19.19 -10.99 -3.69
C ASP A 82 -18.48 -9.84 -4.45
N PHE A 83 -19.27 -8.92 -4.99
CA PHE A 83 -18.78 -7.77 -5.76
C PHE A 83 -17.89 -6.85 -4.91
N ALA A 84 -18.21 -6.64 -3.65
CA ALA A 84 -17.42 -5.80 -2.75
C ALA A 84 -16.04 -6.40 -2.47
N PHE A 85 -15.95 -7.73 -2.35
CA PHE A 85 -14.67 -8.42 -2.24
C PHE A 85 -13.84 -8.28 -3.53
N LYS A 86 -14.45 -8.40 -4.71
CA LYS A 86 -13.77 -8.21 -5.99
C LYS A 86 -13.23 -6.79 -6.16
N GLU A 87 -14.04 -5.78 -5.85
CA GLU A 87 -13.64 -4.38 -5.92
C GLU A 87 -12.45 -4.09 -4.99
N ARG A 88 -12.52 -4.55 -3.73
CA ARG A 88 -11.38 -4.46 -2.80
C ARG A 88 -10.13 -5.15 -3.35
N GLN A 89 -10.26 -6.29 -4.01
CA GLN A 89 -9.10 -6.95 -4.61
C GLN A 89 -8.51 -6.17 -5.78
N MET A 90 -9.34 -5.53 -6.61
CA MET A 90 -8.85 -4.65 -7.66
C MET A 90 -8.11 -3.44 -7.09
N ASP A 91 -8.65 -2.83 -6.03
CA ASP A 91 -8.02 -1.73 -5.32
C ASP A 91 -6.70 -2.18 -4.68
N TYR A 92 -6.67 -3.39 -4.09
CA TYR A 92 -5.47 -4.00 -3.53
C TYR A 92 -4.34 -4.10 -4.57
N VAL A 93 -4.64 -4.65 -5.74
CA VAL A 93 -3.67 -4.79 -6.84
C VAL A 93 -3.23 -3.41 -7.33
N THR A 94 -4.18 -2.50 -7.53
CA THR A 94 -3.93 -1.12 -7.97
C THR A 94 -2.98 -0.40 -7.02
N PHE A 95 -3.25 -0.44 -5.72
CA PHE A 95 -2.42 0.23 -4.72
C PHE A 95 -1.02 -0.38 -4.61
N ASN A 96 -0.91 -1.71 -4.73
CA ASN A 96 0.40 -2.36 -4.80
C ASN A 96 1.24 -1.88 -5.99
N ASN A 97 0.61 -1.63 -7.13
CA ASN A 97 1.29 -1.07 -8.29
C ASN A 97 1.72 0.38 -8.04
N TYR A 98 0.89 1.20 -7.38
CA TYR A 98 1.29 2.56 -6.98
C TYR A 98 2.50 2.56 -6.05
N ILE A 99 2.53 1.71 -5.03
CA ILE A 99 3.66 1.60 -4.10
C ILE A 99 4.94 1.21 -4.83
N ARG A 100 4.87 0.17 -5.68
CA ARG A 100 6.03 -0.28 -6.46
C ARG A 100 6.56 0.83 -7.37
N TYR A 101 5.66 1.49 -8.10
CA TYR A 101 6.03 2.60 -8.97
C TYR A 101 6.69 3.74 -8.20
N ALA A 102 6.09 4.14 -7.07
CA ALA A 102 6.61 5.23 -6.24
C ALA A 102 8.02 4.92 -5.70
N ILE A 103 8.25 3.70 -5.22
CA ILE A 103 9.57 3.25 -4.77
C ILE A 103 10.57 3.26 -5.93
N THR A 104 10.22 2.70 -7.09
CA THR A 104 11.10 2.69 -8.26
C THR A 104 11.46 4.10 -8.70
N LYS A 105 10.49 5.01 -8.74
CA LYS A 105 10.75 6.41 -9.14
C LYS A 105 11.57 7.19 -8.13
N TRP A 106 11.38 6.94 -6.84
CA TRP A 106 12.27 7.50 -5.82
C TRP A 106 13.70 6.97 -5.98
N ILE A 107 13.88 5.67 -6.23
CA ILE A 107 15.22 5.09 -6.48
C ILE A 107 15.85 5.72 -7.73
N GLU A 108 15.13 5.79 -8.84
CA GLU A 108 15.62 6.39 -10.10
C GLU A 108 15.93 7.89 -9.96
N GLY A 109 15.11 8.63 -9.20
CA GLY A 109 15.20 10.07 -9.05
C GLY A 109 16.23 10.54 -8.05
N ASP A 110 16.32 9.85 -6.91
CA ASP A 110 17.01 10.35 -5.72
C ASP A 110 18.21 9.49 -5.32
N LEU A 111 18.23 8.20 -5.65
CA LEU A 111 19.39 7.34 -5.37
C LEU A 111 20.35 7.27 -6.57
N LEU A 112 19.84 6.98 -7.76
CA LEU A 112 20.69 6.70 -8.92
C LEU A 112 21.26 7.95 -9.58
N LYS A 113 20.63 9.11 -9.41
CA LYS A 113 21.11 10.40 -9.96
C LYS A 113 22.13 11.12 -9.07
N GLN A 114 22.43 10.58 -7.88
CA GLN A 114 23.43 11.15 -6.98
C GLN A 114 24.86 10.65 -7.27
N HIS A 115 25.05 9.91 -8.36
CA HIS A 115 26.33 9.44 -8.89
C HIS A 115 26.45 9.79 -10.38
#